data_AF-A0A1A7ZD31-F1
#
_entry.id   AF-A0A1A7ZD31-F1
#
_cell.length_a   1.000
_cell.length_b   1.000
_cell.length_c   1.000
_cell.angle_alpha   90.00
_cell.angle_beta   90.00
_cell.angle_gamma   90.00
#
_symmetry.space_group_name_H-M   'P 1'
#
loop_
_entity.id
_entity.type
_entity.pdbx_description
1 polymer ?
#
loop_
_entity_poly.entity_id
_entity_poly.type
_entity_poly.pdbx_seq_one_letter_code
_entity_poly.pdbx_strand_id
1 'polypeptide(L)'
;ERLNRTLLSMLRTLEDNKKDDWKESLSKVVHAYNCTKNEATGYAPYYLIFGRSPRLPIDLLFDLKRDEAHVDYDDYVSSWKKRMQEA
;
A
#
# COMPACT_ATOMS: atom_id res chain seq x y z
N GLU A 1 15.61 1.73 -5.87
CA GLU A 1 14.37 2.37 -5.33
C GLU A 1 13.12 1.93 -6.10
N ARG A 2 12.20 1.18 -5.47
CA ARG A 2 10.93 0.76 -6.09
C ARG A 2 9.76 1.66 -5.67
N LEU A 3 9.75 2.09 -4.40
CA LEU A 3 8.73 2.99 -3.84
C LEU A 3 8.67 4.34 -4.57
N ASN A 4 9.80 5.03 -4.72
CA ASN A 4 9.85 6.34 -5.39
C ASN A 4 9.31 6.25 -6.83
N ARG A 5 9.65 5.18 -7.54
CA ARG A 5 9.16 4.94 -8.91
C ARG A 5 7.63 4.78 -8.94
N THR A 6 7.06 4.02 -8.00
CA THR A 6 5.61 3.85 -7.91
C THR A 6 4.91 5.15 -7.54
N LEU A 7 5.42 5.91 -6.55
CA LEU A 7 4.84 7.21 -6.18
C LEU A 7 4.86 8.19 -7.34
N LEU A 8 5.97 8.28 -8.07
CA LEU A 8 6.05 9.12 -9.27
C LEU A 8 5.07 8.66 -10.36
N SER A 9 4.85 7.35 -10.51
CA SER A 9 3.85 6.82 -11.43
C SER A 9 2.43 7.23 -11.03
N MET A 10 2.09 7.15 -9.75
CA MET A 10 0.77 7.56 -9.23
C MET A 10 0.56 9.07 -9.30
N LEU A 11 1.63 9.88 -9.13
CA LEU A 11 1.56 11.33 -9.35
C LEU A 11 1.30 11.67 -10.83
N ARG A 12 1.88 10.90 -11.76
CA ARG A 12 1.67 11.11 -13.20
C ARG A 12 0.24 10.81 -13.66
N THR A 13 -0.50 9.97 -12.93
CA THR A 13 -1.91 9.66 -13.25
C THR A 13 -2.89 10.74 -12.79
N LEU A 14 -2.42 11.76 -12.07
CA LEU A 14 -3.28 12.88 -11.65
C LEU A 14 -3.66 13.77 -12.85
N GLU A 15 -4.77 14.49 -12.70
CA GLU A 15 -5.15 15.57 -13.63
C GLU A 15 -4.12 16.72 -13.58
N ASP A 16 -4.01 17.50 -14.65
CA ASP A 16 -2.94 18.51 -14.79
C ASP A 16 -3.03 19.61 -13.71
N ASN A 17 -4.24 20.03 -13.34
CA ASN A 17 -4.48 20.94 -12.22
C ASN A 17 -3.93 20.40 -10.87
N LYS A 18 -3.92 19.08 -10.66
CA LYS A 18 -3.42 18.41 -9.45
C LYS A 18 -1.94 18.08 -9.53
N LYS A 19 -1.38 18.01 -10.75
CA LYS A 19 0.07 17.92 -10.98
C LYS A 19 0.77 19.24 -10.69
N ASP A 20 0.15 20.36 -11.06
CA ASP A 20 0.69 21.70 -10.77
C ASP A 20 0.85 21.91 -9.26
N ASP A 21 -0.13 21.43 -8.47
CA ASP A 21 -0.03 21.35 -7.01
C ASP A 21 0.28 19.94 -6.49
N TRP A 22 1.35 19.36 -7.03
CA TRP A 22 1.79 18.01 -6.63
C TRP A 22 2.11 17.91 -5.14
N LYS A 23 2.48 19.01 -4.48
CA LYS A 23 2.82 19.04 -3.06
C LYS A 23 1.62 18.69 -2.20
N GLU A 24 0.45 19.28 -2.49
CA GLU A 24 -0.79 18.93 -1.80
C GLU A 24 -1.22 17.49 -2.11
N SER A 25 -1.08 17.09 -3.38
CA SER A 25 -1.43 15.75 -3.85
C SER A 25 -0.55 14.62 -3.29
N LEU A 26 0.69 14.92 -2.91
CA LEU A 26 1.66 13.94 -2.42
C LEU A 26 1.13 13.16 -1.21
N SER A 27 0.52 13.86 -0.25
CA SER A 27 -0.05 13.24 0.96
C SER A 27 -1.11 12.18 0.61
N LYS A 28 -1.97 12.49 -0.37
CA LYS A 28 -3.04 11.61 -0.85
C LYS A 28 -2.47 10.39 -1.57
N VAL A 29 -1.47 10.61 -2.44
CA VAL A 29 -0.80 9.52 -3.17
C VAL A 29 -0.05 8.59 -2.24
N VAL A 30 0.68 9.12 -1.25
CA VAL A 30 1.35 8.31 -0.22
C VAL A 30 0.36 7.49 0.58
N HIS A 31 -0.77 8.09 0.98
CA HIS A 31 -1.83 7.37 1.67
C HIS A 31 -2.41 6.24 0.82
N ALA A 32 -2.72 6.50 -0.45
CA ALA A 32 -3.21 5.50 -1.40
C ALA A 32 -2.20 4.36 -1.58
N TYR A 33 -0.91 4.67 -1.72
CA TYR A 33 0.15 3.66 -1.80
C TYR A 33 0.22 2.79 -0.55
N ASN A 34 0.18 3.39 0.65
CA ASN A 34 0.25 2.67 1.91
C ASN A 34 -0.95 1.75 2.14
N CYS A 35 -2.13 2.11 1.61
CA CYS A 35 -3.35 1.34 1.79
C CYS A 35 -3.66 0.34 0.67
N THR A 36 -2.89 0.37 -0.43
CA THR A 36 -3.09 -0.54 -1.58
C THR A 36 -2.13 -1.73 -1.50
N LYS A 37 -2.64 -2.94 -1.78
CA LYS A 37 -1.82 -4.16 -1.84
C LYS A 37 -0.78 -4.03 -2.96
N ASN A 38 0.47 -4.31 -2.64
CA ASN A 38 1.55 -4.33 -3.62
C ASN A 38 1.66 -5.73 -4.24
N GLU A 39 1.66 -5.84 -5.57
CA GLU A 39 1.74 -7.13 -6.28
C GLU A 39 2.94 -8.00 -5.87
N ALA A 40 4.09 -7.38 -5.57
CA ALA A 40 5.31 -8.12 -5.25
C ALA A 40 5.23 -8.82 -3.88
N THR A 41 4.48 -8.24 -2.93
CA THR A 41 4.35 -8.78 -1.57
C THR A 41 2.98 -9.40 -1.33
N GLY A 42 1.96 -9.05 -2.10
CA GLY A 42 0.56 -9.38 -1.82
C GLY A 42 -0.07 -8.54 -0.71
N TYR A 43 0.71 -7.69 -0.02
CA TYR A 43 0.29 -6.94 1.15
C TYR A 43 0.40 -5.43 0.93
N ALA A 44 -0.45 -4.68 1.63
CA ALA A 44 -0.33 -3.24 1.69
C ALA A 44 0.90 -2.85 2.55
N PRO A 45 1.70 -1.84 2.18
CA PRO A 45 2.83 -1.39 3.00
C PRO A 45 2.45 -1.07 4.45
N TYR A 46 1.28 -0.48 4.68
CA TYR A 46 0.75 -0.22 6.03
C TYR A 46 0.65 -1.52 6.86
N TYR A 47 0.15 -2.60 6.26
CA TYR A 47 0.01 -3.88 6.94
C TYR A 47 1.37 -4.43 7.39
N LEU A 48 2.38 -4.36 6.51
CA LEU A 48 3.72 -4.88 6.81
C LEU A 48 4.41 -4.15 7.97
N ILE A 49 4.07 -2.88 8.20
CA ILE A 49 4.65 -2.06 9.27
C ILE A 49 3.86 -2.18 10.57
N PHE A 50 2.53 -2.20 10.49
CA PHE A 50 1.65 -2.09 11.66
C PHE A 50 0.94 -3.40 12.04
N GLY A 51 1.11 -4.47 11.25
CA GLY A 51 0.50 -5.78 11.50
C GLY A 51 -1.03 -5.81 11.41
N ARG A 52 -1.66 -4.76 10.85
CA ARG A 52 -3.12 -4.64 10.72
C ARG A 52 -3.50 -3.97 9.42
N SER A 53 -4.66 -4.33 8.89
CA SER A 53 -5.21 -3.70 7.68
C SER A 53 -5.55 -2.22 7.97
N PRO A 54 -5.20 -1.28 7.07
CA PRO A 54 -5.60 0.11 7.23
C PRO A 54 -7.12 0.21 7.18
N ARG A 55 -7.69 1.06 8.04
CA ARG A 55 -9.14 1.33 8.06
C ARG A 55 -9.39 2.70 7.44
N LEU A 56 -10.03 2.70 6.29
CA LEU A 56 -10.34 3.88 5.50
C LEU A 56 -11.69 4.49 5.91
N PRO A 57 -11.92 5.80 5.66
CA PRO A 57 -13.23 6.41 5.92
C PRO A 57 -14.39 5.73 5.19
N ILE A 58 -14.14 5.21 3.99
CA ILE A 58 -15.13 4.49 3.19
C ILE A 58 -15.54 3.17 3.87
N ASP A 59 -14.63 2.52 4.59
CA ASP A 59 -14.90 1.31 5.37
C ASP A 59 -15.82 1.61 6.55
N LEU A 60 -15.72 2.82 7.13
CA LEU A 60 -16.62 3.27 8.20
C LEU A 60 -18.00 3.60 7.66
N LEU A 61 -18.06 4.27 6.50
CA LEU A 61 -19.33 4.68 5.88
C LEU A 61 -20.19 3.47 5.49
N PHE A 62 -19.56 2.40 5.01
CA PHE A 62 -20.24 1.18 4.58
C PHE A 62 -20.21 0.04 5.62
N ASP A 63 -19.75 0.32 6.84
CA ASP A 63 -19.55 -0.66 7.91
C ASP A 63 -18.84 -1.94 7.43
N LEU A 64 -17.83 -1.76 6.58
CA LEU A 64 -17.01 -2.86 6.10
C LEU A 64 -16.23 -3.41 7.28
N LYS A 65 -16.42 -4.71 7.54
CA LYS A 65 -15.62 -5.42 8.53
C LYS A 65 -14.16 -5.33 8.11
N ARG A 66 -13.28 -5.15 9.09
CA ARG A 66 -11.84 -5.27 8.82
C ARG A 66 -11.62 -6.67 8.24
N ASP A 67 -10.92 -6.73 7.12
CA ASP A 67 -10.23 -7.95 6.72
C ASP A 67 -9.13 -8.18 7.78
N GLU A 68 -9.55 -8.79 8.90
CA GLU A 68 -8.70 -9.47 9.87
C GLU A 68 -8.41 -10.87 9.34
N ALA A 69 -8.16 -10.99 8.03
CA ALA A 69 -7.42 -12.13 7.53
C ALA A 69 -6.13 -12.11 8.34
N HIS A 70 -6.05 -13.03 9.32
CA HIS A 70 -4.90 -13.23 10.17
C HIS A 70 -3.86 -13.86 9.24
N VAL A 71 -3.27 -13.04 8.38
CA VAL A 71 -2.26 -13.51 7.46
C VAL A 71 -1.00 -13.57 8.27
N ASP A 72 -0.68 -14.80 8.66
CA ASP A 72 0.43 -15.13 9.52
C ASP A 72 1.69 -14.43 9.01
N TYR A 73 2.28 -13.59 9.87
CA TYR A 73 3.52 -12.88 9.54
C TYR A 73 4.61 -13.88 9.16
N ASP A 74 4.56 -15.07 9.75
CA ASP A 74 5.47 -16.16 9.44
C ASP A 74 5.33 -16.61 7.98
N ASP A 75 4.16 -16.52 7.37
CA ASP A 75 3.94 -16.88 5.97
C ASP A 75 4.56 -15.85 5.01
N TYR A 76 4.44 -14.56 5.33
CA TYR A 76 5.18 -13.52 4.59
C TYR A 76 6.69 -13.71 4.71
N VAL A 77 7.21 -13.87 5.93
CA VAL A 77 8.65 -14.04 6.17
C VAL A 77 9.17 -15.31 5.49
N SER A 78 8.43 -16.41 5.58
CA SER A 78 8.78 -17.69 4.94
C SER A 78 8.78 -17.57 3.43
N SER A 79 7.74 -16.96 2.84
CA SER A 79 7.67 -16.74 1.39
C SER A 79 8.78 -15.80 0.90
N TRP A 80 9.12 -14.76 1.68
CA TRP A 80 10.20 -13.83 1.35
C TRP A 80 11.56 -14.52 1.42
N LYS A 81 11.81 -15.30 2.48
CA LYS A 81 13.03 -16.09 2.64
C LYS A 81 13.21 -17.07 1.48
N LYS A 82 12.15 -17.75 1.07
CA LYS A 82 12.16 -18.66 -0.09
C LYS A 82 12.53 -17.91 -1.37
N ARG A 83 11.87 -16.78 -1.68
CA ARG A 83 12.18 -15.96 -2.86
C ARG A 83 13.62 -15.44 -2.88
N MET A 84 14.20 -15.16 -1.72
CA MET A 84 15.61 -14.72 -1.61
C MET A 84 16.63 -15.86 -1.77
N GLN A 85 16.23 -17.12 -1.56
CA GLN A 85 17.10 -18.28 -1.76
C GLN A 85 17.09 -18.80 -3.20
N GLU A 86 16.03 -18.50 -3.96
CA GLU A 86 15.85 -18.90 -5.37
C GLU A 86 16.42 -17.88 -6.37
N ALA A 87 16.87 -16.71 -5.90
CA ALA A 87 17.46 -15.63 -6.69
C ALA A 87 18.99 -15.61 -6.58
#